data_AF-A0A8T4NKQ6-F1
#
_entry.id   AF-A0A8T4NKQ6-F1
#
_cell.length_a   1.000
_cell.length_b   1.000
_cell.length_c   1.000
_cell.angle_alpha   90.00
_cell.angle_beta   90.00
_cell.angle_gamma   90.00
#
_symmetry.space_group_name_H-M   'P 1'
#
loop_
_entity.id
_entity.type
_entity.pdbx_description
1 polymer ?
#
loop_
_entity_poly.entity_id
_entity_poly.type
_entity_poly.pdbx_seq_one_letter_code
_entity_poly.pdbx_strand_id
1 'polypeptide(L)' 'MEFGEKCPKCHGTKRIKQADGTIRPCWDCLMRGEMDQHSKNVKDSGIQI' A
#
# COMPACT_ATOMS: atom_id res chain seq x y z
N MET A 1 -16.09 4.20 -18.04
CA MET A 1 -15.25 3.76 -16.92
C MET A 1 -14.65 5.03 -16.33
N GLU A 2 -15.20 5.50 -15.22
CA GLU A 2 -14.81 6.77 -14.62
C GLU A 2 -13.45 6.60 -13.94
N PHE A 3 -12.46 7.28 -14.51
CA PHE A 3 -11.15 7.48 -13.91
C PHE A 3 -11.31 8.43 -12.73
N GLY A 4 -11.15 7.97 -11.48
CA GLY A 4 -10.84 8.90 -10.40
C GLY A 4 -11.38 8.63 -9.00
N GLU A 5 -12.13 7.56 -8.74
CA GLU A 5 -12.51 7.25 -7.37
C GLU A 5 -11.31 6.66 -6.61
N LYS A 6 -10.49 7.57 -6.08
CA LYS A 6 -9.45 7.26 -5.08
C LYS A 6 -10.09 6.37 -4.01
N CYS A 7 -9.51 5.21 -3.74
CA CYS A 7 -10.04 4.24 -2.78
C CYS A 7 -10.53 4.95 -1.50
N PRO A 8 -11.81 4.82 -1.11
CA PRO A 8 -12.42 5.63 -0.05
C PRO A 8 -11.79 5.40 1.32
N LYS A 9 -11.06 4.29 1.51
CA LYS A 9 -10.38 3.96 2.76
C LYS A 9 -8.98 4.57 2.88
N CYS A 10 -8.25 4.68 1.76
CA CYS A 10 -6.87 5.19 1.77
C CYS A 10 -6.73 6.52 1.04
N HIS A 11 -7.79 7.02 0.42
CA HIS A 11 -7.82 8.23 -0.40
C HIS A 11 -6.69 8.29 -1.46
N GLY A 12 -6.33 7.12 -2.01
CA GLY A 12 -5.27 6.98 -3.03
C GLY A 12 -3.84 6.87 -2.49
N THR A 13 -3.64 6.88 -1.17
CA THR A 13 -2.30 6.74 -0.55
C THR A 13 -1.80 5.29 -0.50
N LYS A 14 -2.69 4.31 -0.77
CA LYS A 14 -2.44 2.86 -0.70
C LYS A 14 -1.97 2.37 0.68
N ARG A 15 -2.04 3.20 1.71
CA ARG A 15 -1.64 2.90 3.10
C ARG A 15 -2.69 3.45 4.05
N ILE A 16 -2.88 2.80 5.19
CA ILE A 16 -3.81 3.21 6.24
C ILE A 16 -3.00 3.33 7.53
N LYS A 17 -3.06 4.50 8.16
CA LYS A 17 -2.51 4.72 9.50
C LYS A 17 -3.58 4.35 10.52
N GLN A 18 -3.25 3.42 11.40
CA GLN A 18 -4.11 2.97 12.48
C GLN A 18 -3.96 3.89 13.71
N ALA A 19 -4.92 3.81 14.63
CA ALA A 19 -4.98 4.68 15.81
C ALA A 19 -3.82 4.45 16.80
N ASP A 20 -3.26 3.24 16.80
CA ASP A 20 -2.03 2.86 17.51
C ASP A 20 -0.74 3.41 16.86
N GLY A 21 -0.88 4.14 15.74
CA GLY A 21 0.23 4.70 14.98
C GLY A 21 0.85 3.76 13.97
N THR A 22 0.42 2.49 13.89
CA THR A 22 0.96 1.56 12.88
C THR A 22 0.46 1.91 11.48
N ILE A 23 1.32 1.67 10.49
CA ILE A 23 1.00 1.87 9.07
C ILE A 23 0.82 0.49 8.45
N ARG A 24 -0.37 0.21 7.92
CA ARG A 24 -0.66 -1.02 7.18
C ARG A 24 -1.02 -0.72 5.72
N PRO A 25 -0.78 -1.66 4.79
CA PRO A 25 -1.26 -1.51 3.42
C PRO A 25 -2.79 -1.42 3.40
N CYS A 26 -3.34 -0.67 2.43
CA CYS A 26 -4.78 -0.67 2.20
C CYS A 26 -5.20 -2.01 1.60
N TRP A 27 -5.93 -2.82 2.36
CA TRP A 27 -6.36 -4.16 1.91
C TRP A 27 -7.21 -4.12 0.65
N ASP A 28 -8.05 -3.11 0.49
CA ASP A 28 -8.88 -2.99 -0.71
C ASP A 28 -8.03 -2.73 -1.95
N CYS A 29 -7.05 -1.81 -1.87
CA CYS A 29 -6.12 -1.56 -2.97
C CYS A 29 -5.22 -2.77 -3.23
N LEU A 30 -4.84 -3.49 -2.17
CA LEU A 30 -4.05 -4.70 -2.27
C LEU A 30 -4.81 -5.80 -3.01
N MET A 31 -6.05 -6.08 -2.59
CA MET A 31 -6.90 -7.10 -3.21
C MET A 31 -7.27 -6.78 -4.66
N ARG A 32 -7.32 -5.49 -5.01
CA ARG A 32 -7.53 -5.03 -6.39
C ARG A 32 -6.28 -5.13 -7.27
N GLY A 33 -5.12 -5.46 -6.71
CA GLY A 33 -3.85 -5.49 -7.44
C GLY A 33 -3.32 -4.10 -7.82
N GLU A 34 -3.84 -3.03 -7.21
CA GLU A 34 -3.41 -1.65 -7.49
C GLU A 34 -2.13 -1.28 -6.73
N MET A 35 -1.63 -2.17 -5.88
CA MET A 35 -0.40 -2.01 -5.11
C MET A 35 0.71 -2.85 -5.72
N ASP A 36 1.83 -2.22 -6.04
CA ASP A 36 3.05 -2.95 -6.37
C ASP A 36 3.66 -3.49 -5.06
N GLN A 37 3.37 -4.77 -4.78
CA GLN A 37 3.88 -5.51 -3.63
C GLN A 37 5.36 -5.87 -3.77
N HIS A 38 5.88 -5.88 -4.99
CA HIS A 38 7.21 -6.33 -5.33
C HIS A 38 7.95 -5.18 -6.02
N SER A 39 8.43 -4.23 -5.22
CA SER A 39 9.39 -3.26 -5.74
C SER A 39 10.58 -4.04 -6.31
N LYS A 40 10.78 -3.99 -7.63
CA LYS A 40 12.03 -4.49 -8.26
C LYS A 40 13.27 -3.78 -7.70
N ASN A 41 13.06 -2.61 -7.12
CA ASN A 41 14.04 -1.86 -6.34
C ASN A 41 13.85 -2.16 -4.85
N VAL A 42 14.08 -3.41 -4.43
CA VAL A 42 14.31 -3.68 -3.01
C VAL A 42 15.63 -3.00 -2.65
N LYS A 43 15.58 -1.99 -1.77
CA LYS A 43 16.81 -1.47 -1.16
C LYS A 43 17.44 -2.63 -0.42
N ASP A 44 18.72 -2.87 -0.66
CA ASP A 44 19.48 -3.92 0.02
C ASP A 44 19.32 -3.71 1.54
N SER A 45 18.51 -4.56 2.17
CA SER A 45 18.06 -4.35 3.55
C SER A 45 19.20 -4.59 4.55
N GLY A 46 20.40 -5.00 4.10
CA GLY A 46 21.51 -5.37 4.97
C GLY A 46 21.18 -6.50 5.95
N ILE A 47 20.09 -7.24 5.71
CA ILE A 47 19.65 -8.34 6.56
C ILE A 47 20.59 -9.51 6.30
N GLN A 48 21.55 -9.70 7.20
CA GLN A 48 22.36 -10.91 7.27
C GLN A 48 21.55 -11.99 8.01
N ILE A 49 21.49 -13.18 7.42
CA ILE A 49 20.87 -14.39 8.01
C ILE A 49 21.91 -15.09 8.89
#